data_AF-A0A1R1PF01-F1
#
_entry.id   AF-A0A1R1PF01-F1
#
_cell.length_a   1.000
_cell.length_b   1.000
_cell.length_c   1.000
_cell.angle_alpha   90.00
_cell.angle_beta   90.00
_cell.angle_gamma   90.00
#
_symmetry.space_group_name_H-M   'P 1'
#
loop_
_entity.id
_entity.type
_entity.pdbx_description
1 polymer ?
#
loop_
_entity_poly.entity_id
_entity_poly.type
_entity_poly.pdbx_seq_one_letter_code
_entity_poly.pdbx_strand_id
1 'polypeptide(L)'
;MTTFQRNGRKLSYEEQKKIDIERFEGEIYYSDRYYDDEFEYRHVTLPEGLRKYLPHPIRIMAENEWRGLGIRQSPGWEHYMVHGWRDILYLHNLSFFLLTPMVSFMSCIAPEPHVLLFKREKDYQTKYPFGKS
;
A
#
# COMPACT_ATOMS: atom_id res chain seq x y z
N MET A 1 5.84 25.39 29.75
CA MET A 1 4.97 24.63 30.67
C MET A 1 3.77 24.10 29.90
N THR A 2 3.77 22.84 29.44
CA THR A 2 2.59 21.95 29.48
C THR A 2 3.06 20.53 29.18
N THR A 3 3.33 19.78 30.23
CA THR A 3 3.51 18.33 30.20
C THR A 3 2.13 17.70 30.14
N PHE A 4 1.72 17.18 28.98
CA PHE A 4 0.54 16.32 28.89
C PHE A 4 0.94 14.86 29.13
N GLN A 5 1.02 14.46 30.39
CA GLN A 5 0.87 13.06 30.74
C GLN A 5 -0.63 12.74 30.68
N ARG A 6 -1.08 12.09 29.60
CA ARG A 6 -2.42 11.50 29.53
C ARG A 6 -2.31 10.01 29.84
N ASN A 7 -2.77 9.63 31.05
CA ASN A 7 -3.11 8.29 31.53
C ASN A 7 -2.35 7.12 30.91
N GLY A 8 -1.47 6.46 31.68
CA GLY A 8 -0.61 5.32 31.31
C GLY A 8 -1.30 4.01 30.88
N ARG A 9 -2.40 4.08 30.13
CA ARG A 9 -3.02 2.97 29.40
C ARG A 9 -2.28 2.76 28.08
N LYS A 10 -1.84 1.52 27.82
CA LYS A 10 -1.36 1.12 26.48
C LYS A 10 -2.54 1.13 25.51
N LEU A 11 -2.39 1.85 24.39
CA LEU A 11 -3.38 1.86 23.31
C LEU A 11 -3.44 0.47 22.64
N SER A 12 -4.63 0.03 22.27
CA SER A 12 -4.79 -1.17 21.45
C SER A 12 -4.29 -0.92 20.02
N TYR A 13 -4.02 -2.00 19.29
CA TYR A 13 -3.59 -1.92 17.88
C TYR A 13 -4.60 -1.15 17.03
N GLU A 14 -5.90 -1.41 17.20
CA GLU A 14 -6.98 -0.73 16.45
C GLU A 14 -7.10 0.75 16.82
N GLU A 15 -6.97 1.11 18.10
CA GLU A 15 -6.98 2.52 18.52
C GLU A 15 -5.78 3.28 17.94
N GLN A 16 -4.58 2.70 18.03
CA GLN A 16 -3.39 3.30 17.46
C GLN A 16 -3.51 3.44 15.93
N LYS A 17 -4.02 2.40 15.26
CA LYS A 17 -4.28 2.43 13.82
C LYS A 17 -5.23 3.55 13.43
N LYS A 18 -6.31 3.75 14.18
CA LYS A 18 -7.26 4.84 13.93
C LYS A 18 -6.62 6.22 14.10
N ILE A 19 -5.84 6.42 15.17
CA ILE A 19 -5.13 7.68 15.43
C ILE A 19 -4.13 7.98 14.30
N ASP A 20 -3.37 6.97 13.87
CA ASP A 20 -2.38 7.14 12.82
C ASP A 20 -3.05 7.40 11.46
N ILE A 21 -4.18 6.73 11.15
CA ILE A 21 -4.98 7.03 9.96
C ILE A 21 -5.46 8.48 9.99
N GLU A 22 -6.08 8.93 11.08
CA GLU A 22 -6.55 10.31 11.21
C GLU A 22 -5.42 11.33 11.03
N ARG A 23 -4.23 11.01 11.56
CA ARG A 23 -3.06 11.87 11.48
C ARG A 23 -2.44 11.94 10.07
N PHE A 24 -2.39 10.82 9.36
CA PHE A 24 -1.62 10.68 8.12
C PHE A 24 -2.48 10.52 6.86
N GLU A 25 -3.82 10.42 6.95
CA GLU A 25 -4.68 10.21 5.77
C GLU A 25 -4.55 11.32 4.73
N GLY A 26 -4.30 12.56 5.17
CA GLY A 26 -4.08 13.71 4.29
C GLY A 26 -2.73 13.69 3.56
N GLU A 27 -1.77 12.87 4.00
CA GLU A 27 -0.46 12.70 3.39
C GLU A 27 -0.41 11.53 2.40
N ILE A 28 -1.51 10.77 2.25
CA ILE A 28 -1.60 9.71 1.24
C ILE A 28 -1.55 10.35 -0.14
N TYR A 29 -0.54 9.99 -0.91
CA TYR A 29 -0.35 10.49 -2.27
C TYR A 29 -1.08 9.61 -3.29
N TYR A 30 -1.81 10.24 -4.20
CA TYR A 30 -2.51 9.60 -5.30
C TYR A 30 -1.91 10.12 -6.60
N SER A 31 -1.39 9.22 -7.43
CA SER A 31 -0.88 9.59 -8.75
C SER A 31 -1.99 9.96 -9.75
N ASP A 32 -1.58 10.56 -10.85
CA ASP A 32 -2.43 10.70 -12.03
C ASP A 32 -2.87 9.33 -12.56
N ARG A 33 -4.03 9.33 -13.22
CA ARG A 33 -4.60 8.11 -13.81
C ARG A 33 -3.98 7.88 -15.17
N TYR A 34 -3.63 6.64 -15.47
CA TYR A 34 -3.12 6.22 -16.78
C TYR A 34 -3.96 5.06 -17.30
N TYR A 35 -3.94 4.84 -18.61
CA TYR A 35 -4.92 4.03 -19.31
C TYR A 35 -4.22 3.16 -20.35
N ASP A 36 -4.71 1.94 -20.52
CA ASP A 36 -4.51 1.16 -21.74
C ASP A 36 -5.86 0.98 -22.44
N ASP A 37 -6.02 -0.04 -23.28
CA ASP A 37 -7.27 -0.29 -24.00
C ASP A 37 -8.39 -0.84 -23.09
N GLU A 38 -8.06 -1.56 -22.01
CA GLU A 38 -9.00 -2.32 -21.19
C GLU A 38 -9.25 -1.67 -19.81
N PHE A 39 -8.21 -1.11 -19.19
CA PHE A 39 -8.20 -0.70 -17.80
C PHE A 39 -7.76 0.76 -17.60
N GLU A 40 -8.16 1.30 -16.46
CA GLU A 40 -7.65 2.52 -15.86
C GLU A 40 -6.80 2.15 -14.64
N TYR A 41 -5.64 2.80 -14.51
CA TYR A 41 -4.64 2.50 -13.51
C TYR A 41 -4.25 3.73 -12.71
N ARG A 42 -3.77 3.50 -11.49
CA ARG A 42 -3.19 4.50 -10.60
C ARG A 42 -2.35 3.79 -9.54
N HIS A 43 -1.31 4.45 -9.04
CA HIS A 43 -0.66 4.04 -7.80
C HIS A 43 -0.97 4.99 -6.64
N VAL A 44 -1.03 4.43 -5.43
CA VAL A 44 -1.18 5.15 -4.17
C VAL A 44 0.08 4.94 -3.35
N THR A 45 0.65 6.03 -2.84
CA THR A 45 1.83 5.98 -1.97
C THR A 45 1.42 6.29 -0.54
N LEU A 46 1.65 5.33 0.37
CA LEU A 46 1.36 5.47 1.79
C LEU A 46 2.48 6.22 2.53
N PRO A 47 2.13 7.14 3.44
CA PRO A 47 3.10 7.77 4.33
C PRO A 47 3.68 6.77 5.33
N GLU A 48 4.86 7.08 5.87
CA GLU A 48 5.63 6.16 6.71
C GLU A 48 4.85 5.63 7.92
N GLY A 49 4.06 6.50 8.56
CA GLY A 49 3.25 6.16 9.72
C GLY A 49 2.20 5.07 9.47
N LEU A 50 1.77 4.88 8.22
CA LEU A 50 0.74 3.90 7.84
C LEU A 50 1.31 2.58 7.33
N ARG A 51 2.58 2.55 6.90
CA ARG A 51 3.22 1.36 6.31
C ARG A 51 3.22 0.14 7.23
N LYS A 52 3.31 0.36 8.54
CA LYS A 52 3.32 -0.70 9.56
C LYS A 52 1.99 -1.48 9.67
N TYR A 53 0.92 -0.97 9.07
CA TYR A 53 -0.40 -1.62 9.04
C TYR A 53 -0.64 -2.43 7.76
N LEU A 54 0.32 -2.45 6.83
CA LEU A 54 0.26 -3.31 5.67
C LEU A 54 0.32 -4.80 6.09
N PRO A 55 -0.38 -5.69 5.38
CA PRO A 55 -0.31 -7.12 5.64
C PRO A 55 1.13 -7.65 5.62
N HIS A 56 1.43 -8.54 6.55
CA HIS A 56 2.70 -9.27 6.61
C HIS A 56 2.42 -10.78 6.61
N PRO A 57 2.82 -11.55 5.57
CA PRO A 57 3.56 -11.11 4.38
C PRO A 57 2.73 -10.22 3.45
N ILE A 58 3.42 -9.45 2.60
CA ILE A 58 2.75 -8.55 1.65
C ILE A 58 1.91 -9.38 0.68
N ARG A 59 0.63 -9.01 0.53
CA ARG A 59 -0.34 -9.66 -0.33
C ARG A 59 -1.31 -8.65 -0.92
N ILE A 60 -2.08 -9.10 -1.91
CA ILE A 60 -3.23 -8.35 -2.42
C ILE A 60 -4.24 -8.11 -1.29
N MET A 61 -4.85 -6.92 -1.32
CA MET A 61 -5.77 -6.43 -0.30
C MET A 61 -7.15 -6.26 -0.91
N ALA A 62 -8.17 -6.72 -0.21
CA ALA A 62 -9.55 -6.48 -0.58
C ALA A 62 -9.95 -5.01 -0.33
N GLU A 63 -11.08 -4.58 -0.91
CA GLU A 63 -11.57 -3.20 -0.83
C GLU A 63 -11.70 -2.69 0.62
N ASN A 64 -12.28 -3.49 1.50
CA ASN A 64 -12.40 -3.16 2.91
C ASN A 64 -11.05 -3.01 3.61
N GLU A 65 -10.03 -3.78 3.23
CA GLU A 65 -8.71 -3.76 3.86
C GLU A 65 -7.95 -2.49 3.52
N TRP A 66 -7.87 -2.14 2.23
CA TRP A 66 -7.17 -0.93 1.82
C TRP A 66 -7.94 0.35 2.16
N ARG A 67 -9.29 0.33 2.14
CA ARG A 67 -10.10 1.43 2.69
C ARG A 67 -9.87 1.59 4.20
N GLY A 68 -9.67 0.48 4.90
CA GLY A 68 -9.32 0.46 6.33
C GLY A 68 -7.93 1.01 6.66
N LEU A 69 -7.12 1.38 5.66
CA LEU A 69 -5.86 2.12 5.83
C LEU A 69 -6.03 3.63 5.59
N GLY A 70 -7.25 4.11 5.32
CA GLY A 70 -7.52 5.52 5.01
C GLY A 70 -7.43 5.85 3.51
N ILE A 71 -7.20 4.86 2.64
CA ILE A 71 -7.18 5.09 1.19
C ILE A 71 -8.61 5.35 0.71
N ARG A 72 -8.83 6.53 0.11
CA ARG A 72 -10.14 6.99 -0.36
C ARG A 72 -10.08 7.23 -1.86
N GLN A 73 -10.75 6.37 -2.62
CA GLN A 73 -10.96 6.52 -4.06
C GLN A 73 -12.38 6.10 -4.44
N SER A 74 -12.78 6.44 -5.66
CA SER A 74 -14.08 6.09 -6.24
C SER A 74 -14.33 4.56 -6.24
N PRO A 75 -15.55 4.10 -6.51
CA PRO A 75 -15.81 2.66 -6.64
C PRO A 75 -15.05 2.01 -7.81
N GLY A 76 -14.89 0.69 -7.73
CA GLY A 76 -14.37 -0.17 -8.80
C GLY A 76 -12.86 -0.36 -8.84
N TRP A 77 -12.09 0.29 -7.97
CA TRP A 77 -10.64 0.10 -7.91
C TRP A 77 -10.25 -1.18 -7.19
N GLU A 78 -9.38 -1.96 -7.83
CA GLU A 78 -8.84 -3.21 -7.32
C GLU A 78 -7.33 -3.09 -7.11
N HIS A 79 -6.84 -3.43 -5.91
CA HIS A 79 -5.40 -3.59 -5.68
C HIS A 79 -4.97 -4.85 -6.42
N TYR A 80 -4.15 -4.74 -7.47
CA TYR A 80 -3.92 -5.85 -8.41
C TYR A 80 -2.50 -6.39 -8.42
N MET A 81 -1.52 -5.64 -7.92
CA MET A 81 -0.14 -6.07 -7.87
C MET A 81 0.52 -5.63 -6.57
N VAL A 82 1.24 -6.57 -5.96
CA VAL A 82 2.25 -6.29 -4.94
C VAL A 82 3.58 -6.24 -5.65
N HIS A 83 4.30 -5.12 -5.55
CA HIS A 83 5.68 -5.09 -6.00
C HIS A 83 6.56 -5.79 -4.96
N GLY A 84 6.83 -7.08 -5.16
CA GLY A 84 7.65 -7.90 -4.26
C GLY A 84 9.01 -8.21 -4.85
N TRP A 85 10.04 -8.31 -4.00
CA TRP A 85 11.40 -8.77 -4.36
C TRP A 85 11.44 -10.08 -5.18
N ARG A 86 10.40 -10.91 -5.08
CA ARG A 86 10.36 -12.19 -5.80
C ARG A 86 10.24 -12.02 -7.32
N ASP A 87 9.78 -10.87 -7.81
CA ASP A 87 9.71 -10.60 -9.25
C ASP A 87 11.09 -10.23 -9.83
N ILE A 88 11.99 -9.67 -9.01
CA ILE A 88 13.34 -9.25 -9.43
C ILE A 88 14.32 -10.44 -9.47
N LEU A 89 14.01 -11.54 -8.76
CA LEU A 89 14.85 -12.75 -8.75
C LEU A 89 14.69 -13.64 -10.01
N TYR A 90 13.76 -13.34 -10.92
CA TYR A 90 13.58 -14.08 -12.17
C TYR A 90 14.37 -13.54 -13.38
N LEU A 91 14.96 -12.34 -13.29
CA LEU A 91 15.73 -11.73 -14.40
C LEU A 91 17.26 -11.87 -14.27
N HIS A 92 17.78 -12.34 -13.13
CA HIS A 92 19.20 -12.60 -12.97
C HIS A 92 19.46 -14.11 -12.93
N ASN A 93 20.01 -14.62 -14.04
CA ASN A 93 20.53 -15.99 -14.18
C ASN A 93 21.32 -16.41 -12.92
N LEU A 94 21.02 -17.61 -12.45
CA LEU A 94 21.45 -18.26 -11.19
C LEU A 94 22.97 -18.56 -11.09
N SER A 95 23.85 -17.77 -11.73
CA SER A 95 25.29 -18.07 -11.83
C SER A 95 26.19 -17.14 -11.01
N PHE A 96 25.69 -16.03 -10.46
CA PHE A 96 26.56 -15.01 -9.83
C PHE A 96 26.64 -15.06 -8.30
N PHE A 97 25.89 -15.97 -7.66
CA PHE A 97 25.67 -15.94 -6.20
C PHE A 97 26.70 -16.67 -5.33
N LEU A 98 27.79 -17.22 -5.90
CA LEU A 98 28.73 -18.05 -5.13
C LEU A 98 30.02 -17.35 -4.66
N LEU A 99 30.28 -16.08 -5.00
CA LEU A 99 31.62 -15.50 -4.79
C LEU A 99 31.70 -14.12 -4.11
N THR A 100 30.65 -13.61 -3.46
CA THR A 100 30.78 -12.39 -2.64
C THR A 100 30.15 -12.54 -1.24
N PRO A 101 30.84 -12.14 -0.15
CA PRO A 101 30.24 -12.02 1.17
C PRO A 101 29.33 -10.77 1.20
N MET A 102 28.18 -10.85 0.52
CA MET A 102 27.20 -9.77 0.37
C MET A 102 25.90 -10.11 1.11
N VAL A 103 25.98 -10.39 2.40
CA VAL A 103 24.77 -10.39 3.25
C VAL A 103 24.35 -8.97 3.67
N SER A 104 25.12 -7.93 3.30
CA SER A 104 24.85 -6.54 3.70
C SER A 104 24.25 -5.65 2.60
N PHE A 105 24.44 -5.94 1.30
CA PHE A 105 23.87 -5.11 0.21
C PHE A 105 22.45 -5.49 -0.19
N MET A 106 21.94 -6.65 0.24
CA MET A 106 20.59 -7.08 -0.09
C MET A 106 19.50 -6.26 0.63
N SER A 107 19.90 -5.28 1.45
CA SER A 107 19.01 -4.29 2.09
C SER A 107 18.75 -3.06 1.21
N CYS A 108 19.61 -2.79 0.21
CA CYS A 108 19.77 -1.44 -0.34
C CYS A 108 18.86 -1.09 -1.53
N ILE A 109 18.14 -2.04 -2.14
CA ILE A 109 17.26 -1.78 -3.29
C ILE A 109 15.93 -2.51 -3.13
N ALA A 110 15.35 -2.43 -1.93
CA ALA A 110 13.96 -2.78 -1.75
C ALA A 110 13.11 -1.56 -2.06
N PRO A 111 12.24 -1.58 -3.09
CA PRO A 111 11.18 -0.61 -3.15
C PRO A 111 10.36 -0.83 -1.89
N GLU A 112 10.42 0.15 -1.00
CA GLU A 112 9.63 0.14 0.21
C GLU A 112 8.16 -0.11 -0.16
N PRO A 113 7.43 -1.00 0.53
CA PRO A 113 6.09 -1.47 0.11
C PRO A 113 5.00 -0.41 0.25
N HIS A 114 5.38 0.88 0.28
CA HIS A 114 4.47 2.00 0.41
C HIS A 114 3.73 2.32 -0.89
N VAL A 115 4.17 1.82 -2.04
CA VAL A 115 3.47 2.01 -3.33
C VAL A 115 2.51 0.84 -3.58
N LEU A 116 1.22 1.13 -3.64
CA LEU A 116 0.14 0.19 -3.93
C LEU A 116 -0.42 0.46 -5.32
N LEU A 117 -0.53 -0.59 -6.15
CA LEU A 117 -0.96 -0.49 -7.55
C LEU A 117 -2.44 -0.85 -7.68
N PHE A 118 -3.23 0.06 -8.24
CA PHE A 118 -4.66 -0.12 -8.45
C PHE A 118 -5.02 -0.11 -9.94
N LYS A 119 -5.99 -0.94 -10.31
CA LYS A 119 -6.63 -0.94 -11.63
C LYS A 119 -8.14 -0.98 -11.50
N ARG A 120 -8.86 -0.57 -12.55
CA ARG A 120 -10.31 -0.78 -12.68
C ARG A 120 -10.73 -0.84 -14.14
N GLU A 121 -11.86 -1.48 -14.41
CA GLU A 121 -12.48 -1.50 -15.73
C GLU A 121 -13.04 -0.12 -16.10
N LYS A 122 -13.02 0.24 -17.39
CA LYS A 122 -13.52 1.55 -17.87
C LYS A 122 -15.04 1.68 -17.76
N ASP A 123 -15.77 0.58 -17.85
CA ASP A 123 -17.23 0.50 -17.75
C ASP A 123 -17.73 0.33 -16.30
N TYR A 124 -16.89 0.61 -15.29
CA TYR A 124 -17.24 0.47 -13.87
C TYR A 124 -18.54 1.18 -13.47
N GLN A 125 -18.94 2.25 -14.17
CA GLN A 125 -20.17 2.99 -13.91
C GLN A 125 -21.42 2.12 -14.11
N THR A 126 -21.37 1.15 -15.03
CA THR A 126 -22.45 0.18 -15.26
C THR A 126 -22.57 -0.80 -14.09
N LYS A 127 -21.43 -1.17 -13.50
CA LYS A 127 -21.33 -2.13 -12.38
C LYS A 127 -21.65 -1.50 -11.02
N TYR A 128 -21.33 -0.22 -10.85
CA TYR A 128 -21.54 0.56 -9.62
C TYR A 128 -22.36 1.82 -9.91
N PRO A 129 -23.68 1.68 -10.15
CA PRO A 129 -24.55 2.83 -10.36
C PRO A 129 -24.60 3.70 -9.10
N PHE A 130 -24.73 5.02 -9.29
CA PHE A 130 -24.82 6.00 -8.20
C PHE A 130 -25.79 5.54 -7.10
N GLY A 131 -25.31 5.51 -5.85
CA GLY A 131 -26.11 5.17 -4.67
C GLY A 131 -26.04 3.70 -4.20
N LYS A 132 -25.20 2.86 -4.82
CA LYS A 132 -24.88 1.52 -4.31
C LYS A 132 -23.39 1.39 -4.02
N SER A 133 -23.00 1.65 -2.79
CA SER A 133 -21.66 1.40 -2.24
C SER A 133 -21.80 0.75 -0.87
#